data_AF-A0A4Q3RR83-F1
#
_entry.id   AF-A0A4Q3RR83-F1
#
_cell.length_a   1.000
_cell.length_b   1.000
_cell.length_c   1.000
_cell.angle_alpha   90.00
_cell.angle_beta   90.00
_cell.angle_gamma   90.00
#
_symmetry.space_group_name_H-M   'P 1'
#
loop_
_entity.id
_entity.type
_entity.pdbx_description
1 polymer ?
#
loop_
_entity_poly.entity_id
_entity_poly.type
_entity_poly.pdbx_seq_one_letter_code
_entity_poly.pdbx_strand_id
1 'polypeptide(L)'
;MEAASTASSLFSEFEPVPADAWKARILADLKGADFEKALTRTSYEGITTQPFYSAEVLTNNSAGPDLGNLLYTGGKNGSGSQWLNAPLIST
;
A
#
# COMPACT_ATOMS: atom_id res chain seq x y z
N MET A 1 -10.08 -23.20 30.36
CA MET A 1 -8.92 -22.61 29.66
C MET A 1 -8.92 -23.21 28.28
N GLU A 2 -9.54 -22.53 27.33
CA GLU A 2 -9.55 -22.90 25.91
C GLU A 2 -8.54 -21.95 25.24
N ALA A 3 -7.38 -22.47 24.86
CA ALA A 3 -6.32 -21.68 24.25
C ALA A 3 -6.60 -21.53 22.75
N ALA A 4 -6.76 -20.29 22.31
CA ALA A 4 -6.86 -19.92 20.90
C ALA A 4 -5.59 -20.37 20.15
N SER A 5 -5.72 -21.39 19.32
CA SER A 5 -4.68 -21.75 18.34
C SER A 5 -5.02 -21.12 17.00
N THR A 6 -3.98 -20.77 16.23
CA THR A 6 -3.95 -20.42 14.79
C THR A 6 -3.85 -18.93 14.38
N ALA A 7 -2.93 -18.17 14.97
CA ALA A 7 -2.41 -16.94 14.33
C ALA A 7 -0.88 -16.80 14.38
N SER A 8 -0.18 -17.83 14.86
CA SER A 8 1.27 -17.80 15.01
C SER A 8 1.91 -18.49 13.81
N SER A 9 2.40 -17.65 12.89
CA SER A 9 3.47 -17.93 11.95
C SER A 9 3.13 -18.71 10.67
N LEU A 10 2.36 -18.08 9.78
CA LEU A 10 2.24 -18.51 8.37
C LEU A 10 3.54 -18.35 7.56
N PHE A 11 4.46 -17.49 8.03
CA PHE A 11 5.65 -17.09 7.27
C PHE A 11 6.98 -17.22 8.04
N SER A 12 7.01 -17.87 9.22
CA SER A 12 8.26 -17.97 10.00
C SER A 12 9.25 -19.00 9.48
N GLU A 13 8.82 -19.93 8.63
CA GLU A 13 9.71 -20.90 7.98
C GLU A 13 10.42 -20.31 6.76
N PHE A 14 10.03 -19.12 6.31
CA PHE A 14 10.59 -18.46 5.14
C PHE A 14 11.43 -17.27 5.57
N GLU A 15 12.60 -17.12 4.94
CA GLU A 15 13.38 -15.90 5.10
C GLU A 15 12.61 -14.71 4.51
N PRO A 16 12.71 -13.52 5.13
CA PRO A 16 12.07 -12.32 4.60
C PRO A 16 12.68 -11.97 3.24
N VAL A 17 11.83 -11.87 2.22
CA VAL A 17 12.28 -11.57 0.86
C VAL A 17 12.48 -10.06 0.69
N PRO A 18 13.69 -9.58 0.37
CA PRO A 18 13.95 -8.14 0.16
C PRO A 18 13.33 -7.64 -1.15
N ALA A 19 13.07 -6.33 -1.25
CA ALA A 19 12.50 -5.74 -2.48
C ALA A 19 13.36 -6.01 -3.73
N ASP A 20 14.68 -6.07 -3.60
CA ASP A 20 15.57 -6.30 -4.73
C ASP A 20 15.46 -7.72 -5.30
N ALA A 21 15.17 -8.72 -4.45
CA ALA A 21 14.88 -10.08 -4.91
C ALA A 21 13.58 -10.13 -5.72
N TRP A 22 12.56 -9.35 -5.31
CA TRP A 22 11.34 -9.18 -6.09
C TRP A 22 11.61 -8.49 -7.44
N LYS A 23 12.41 -7.41 -7.48
CA LYS A 23 12.80 -6.75 -8.74
C LYS A 23 13.55 -7.69 -9.67
N ALA A 24 14.52 -8.44 -9.14
CA ALA A 24 15.31 -9.38 -9.92
C ALA A 24 14.43 -10.48 -10.54
N ARG A 25 13.43 -10.96 -9.79
CA ARG A 25 12.47 -11.93 -10.32
C ARG A 25 11.62 -11.33 -11.44
N ILE A 26 11.12 -10.11 -11.26
CA ILE A 26 10.31 -9.44 -12.28
C ILE A 26 11.14 -9.19 -13.55
N LEU A 27 12.40 -8.77 -13.42
CA LEU A 27 13.31 -8.58 -14.56
C LEU A 27 13.57 -9.89 -15.32
N ALA A 28 13.73 -11.00 -14.60
CA ALA A 28 13.86 -12.32 -15.20
C ALA A 28 12.59 -12.72 -15.98
N ASP A 29 11.41 -12.50 -15.40
CA ASP A 29 10.12 -12.81 -16.03
C ASP A 29 9.84 -11.89 -17.24
N LEU A 30 10.29 -10.63 -17.19
CA LEU A 30 10.25 -9.67 -18.29
C LEU A 30 11.27 -9.96 -19.42
N LYS A 31 12.12 -11.00 -19.27
CA LYS A 31 13.14 -11.39 -20.26
C LYS A 31 14.06 -10.23 -20.68
N GLY A 32 14.36 -9.32 -19.76
CA GLY A 32 15.18 -8.14 -20.03
C GLY A 32 14.46 -6.98 -20.72
N ALA A 33 13.12 -7.01 -20.82
CA ALA A 33 12.37 -5.80 -21.16
C ALA A 33 12.51 -4.74 -20.06
N ASP A 34 12.46 -3.46 -20.46
CA ASP A 34 12.59 -2.32 -19.57
C ASP A 34 11.44 -2.30 -18.54
N PHE A 35 11.78 -2.50 -17.27
CA PHE A 35 10.82 -2.61 -16.16
C PHE A 35 9.96 -1.37 -16.00
N GLU A 36 10.57 -0.19 -16.11
CA GLU A 36 9.89 1.09 -15.94
C GLU A 36 8.86 1.28 -17.05
N LYS A 37 9.23 1.01 -18.30
CA LYS A 37 8.31 1.15 -19.43
C LYS A 37 7.21 0.08 -19.47
N ALA A 38 7.50 -1.13 -18.98
CA ALA A 38 6.57 -2.24 -19.07
C ALA A 38 5.51 -2.25 -17.97
N LEU A 39 5.85 -1.81 -16.76
CA LEU A 39 5.02 -2.02 -15.57
C LEU A 39 4.71 -0.76 -14.77
N THR A 40 5.23 0.41 -15.14
CA THR A 40 4.82 1.67 -14.51
C THR A 40 3.70 2.34 -15.28
N ARG A 41 2.82 3.03 -14.55
CA ARG A 41 1.74 3.83 -15.13
C ARG A 41 1.80 5.23 -14.58
N THR A 42 1.80 6.20 -15.48
CA THR A 42 1.68 7.62 -15.12
C THR A 42 0.23 8.06 -15.26
N SER A 43 -0.36 8.53 -14.17
CA SER A 43 -1.68 9.16 -14.16
C SER A 43 -1.61 10.55 -14.81
N TYR A 44 -2.76 11.09 -15.25
CA TYR A 44 -2.83 12.44 -15.83
C TYR A 44 -2.30 13.54 -14.89
N GLU A 45 -2.34 13.28 -13.59
CA GLU A 45 -1.85 14.15 -12.51
C GLU A 45 -0.31 14.11 -12.36
N GLY A 46 0.41 13.36 -13.19
CA GLY A 46 1.87 13.22 -13.12
C GLY A 46 2.36 12.25 -12.04
N ILE A 47 1.45 11.53 -11.38
CA ILE A 47 1.79 10.51 -10.39
C ILE A 47 2.16 9.21 -11.12
N THR A 48 3.37 8.71 -10.88
CA THR A 48 3.84 7.43 -11.41
C THR A 48 3.62 6.34 -10.36
N THR A 49 2.76 5.38 -10.67
CA THR A 49 2.49 4.22 -9.81
C THR A 49 3.38 3.06 -10.21
N GLN A 50 4.06 2.48 -9.23
CA GLN A 50 4.91 1.29 -9.38
C GLN A 50 4.06 0.01 -9.24
N PRO A 51 4.49 -1.11 -9.84
CA PRO A 51 3.74 -2.36 -9.82
C PRO A 51 3.73 -3.07 -8.45
N PHE A 52 4.67 -2.75 -7.56
CA PHE A 52 4.71 -3.27 -6.20
C PHE A 52 5.32 -2.25 -5.24
N TYR A 53 4.97 -2.36 -3.95
CA TYR A 53 5.49 -1.52 -2.87
C TYR A 53 5.94 -2.42 -1.71
N SER A 54 7.04 -2.05 -1.06
CA SER A 54 7.62 -2.79 0.06
C SER A 54 7.62 -1.95 1.33
N ALA A 55 7.66 -2.60 2.50
CA ALA A 55 7.63 -1.91 3.79
C ALA A 55 8.78 -0.90 3.96
N GLU A 56 9.95 -1.19 3.38
CA GLU A 56 11.10 -0.28 3.27
C GLU A 56 10.76 1.06 2.58
N VAL A 57 9.93 1.04 1.54
CA VAL A 57 9.49 2.25 0.81
C VAL A 57 8.47 3.04 1.64
N LEU A 58 7.58 2.33 2.34
CA LEU A 58 6.56 2.96 3.18
C LEU A 58 7.16 3.64 4.42
N THR A 59 8.23 3.08 4.97
CA THR A 59 8.90 3.63 6.16
C THR A 59 9.61 4.95 5.84
N ASN A 60 10.15 5.09 4.63
CA ASN A 60 10.74 6.34 4.14
C ASN A 60 9.68 7.40 3.79
N ASN A 61 8.42 6.98 3.60
CA ASN A 61 7.27 7.88 3.50
C ASN A 61 6.60 7.98 4.86
N SER A 62 7.33 8.49 5.86
CA SER A 62 6.86 8.67 7.23
C SER A 62 5.87 9.84 7.33
N ALA A 63 4.77 9.76 6.59
CA ALA A 63 3.47 10.30 6.96
C ALA A 63 2.68 9.17 7.66
N GLY A 64 3.29 8.54 8.66
CA GLY A 64 2.55 7.71 9.61
C GLY A 64 1.54 8.58 10.36
N PRO A 65 0.52 7.98 11.01
CA PRO A 65 -0.62 8.69 11.58
C PRO A 65 -0.29 9.65 12.74
N ASP A 66 0.97 9.74 13.16
CA ASP A 66 1.45 10.64 14.22
C ASP A 66 1.79 12.05 13.71
N LEU A 67 0.97 12.57 12.80
CA LEU A 67 0.84 14.01 12.59
C LEU A 67 -0.48 14.43 13.20
N GLY A 68 -0.53 14.29 14.53
CA GLY A 68 -1.63 14.69 15.38
C GLY A 68 -2.21 16.02 14.92
N ASN A 69 -3.46 15.97 14.47
CA ASN A 69 -4.33 17.10 14.19
C ASN A 69 -3.96 18.09 13.07
N LEU A 70 -2.85 17.97 12.34
CA LEU A 70 -2.46 18.99 11.35
C LEU A 70 -2.70 18.63 9.88
N LEU A 71 -2.78 17.34 9.51
CA LEU A 71 -2.85 16.95 8.09
C LEU A 71 -4.11 16.17 7.66
N TYR A 72 -5.09 15.90 8.55
CA TYR A 72 -6.31 15.12 8.23
C TYR A 72 -6.04 13.77 7.51
N THR A 73 -4.88 13.16 7.72
CA THR A 73 -4.51 11.87 7.14
C THR A 73 -5.08 10.76 8.01
N GLY A 74 -6.29 10.31 7.67
CA GLY A 74 -7.07 9.37 8.48
C GLY A 74 -8.44 9.97 8.70
N GLY A 75 -9.45 9.44 8.00
CA GLY A 75 -10.81 9.97 8.03
C GLY A 75 -11.29 10.21 9.46
N LYS A 76 -11.96 11.34 9.68
CA LYS A 76 -12.45 11.78 10.99
C LYS A 76 -13.74 11.05 11.39
N ASN A 77 -13.79 9.74 11.25
CA ASN A 77 -15.02 8.96 11.43
C ASN A 77 -14.77 7.86 12.48
N GLY A 78 -15.30 8.08 13.69
CA GLY A 78 -15.50 7.00 14.66
C GLY A 78 -16.52 5.98 14.12
N SER A 79 -16.46 4.76 14.63
CA SER A 79 -17.25 3.60 14.19
C SER A 79 -18.71 3.92 13.83
N GLY A 80 -19.04 3.83 12.53
CA GLY A 80 -20.40 4.00 11.98
C GLY A 80 -20.39 4.51 10.52
N SER A 81 -21.49 4.28 9.80
CA SER A 81 -21.71 4.86 8.46
C SER A 81 -22.05 6.36 8.59
N GLN A 82 -21.03 7.20 8.62
CA GLN A 82 -21.15 8.67 8.80
C GLN A 82 -21.15 9.47 7.48
N TRP A 83 -21.17 8.79 6.33
CA TRP A 83 -21.23 9.43 5.02
C TRP A 83 -22.60 10.11 4.83
N LEU A 84 -22.61 11.41 4.57
CA LEU A 84 -23.84 12.16 4.31
C LEU A 84 -24.28 11.99 2.85
N ASN A 85 -25.54 11.65 2.62
CA ASN A 85 -26.14 11.70 1.29
C ASN A 85 -26.41 13.17 0.92
N ALA A 86 -25.66 13.71 -0.04
CA ALA A 86 -25.87 15.06 -0.56
C ALA A 86 -26.66 15.00 -1.88
N PRO A 87 -27.98 15.26 -1.87
CA PRO A 87 -28.75 15.29 -3.11
C PRO A 87 -28.35 16.52 -3.93
N LEU A 88 -28.06 16.31 -5.22
CA LEU A 88 -27.84 17.38 -6.18
C LEU A 88 -29.20 17.95 -6.60
N ILE A 89 -29.82 18.77 -5.73
CA ILE A 89 -30.97 19.58 -6.14
C ILE A 89 -30.45 20.82 -6.85
N SER A 90 -30.71 20.92 -8.16
CA SER A 90 -30.53 22.15 -8.92
C SER A 90 -31.78 23.00 -8.71
N THR A 91 -31.68 24.07 -7.93
CA THR A 91 -32.72 25.11 -7.82
C THR A 91 -32.69 26.03 -9.02
#